data_AF-A0A5M7BNE8-F1
#
_entry.id   AF-A0A5M7BNE8-F1
#
_cell.length_a   1.000
_cell.length_b   1.000
_cell.length_c   1.000
_cell.angle_alpha   90.00
_cell.angle_beta   90.00
_cell.angle_gamma   90.00
#
_symmetry.space_group_name_H-M   'P 1'
#
loop_
_entity.id
_entity.type
_entity.pdbx_description
1 polymer ?
#
loop_
_entity_poly.entity_id
_entity_poly.type
_entity_poly.pdbx_seq_one_letter_code
_entity_poly.pdbx_strand_id
1 'polypeptide(L)'
;MGAALLAVGAVTLPVQDAYADVEVSTQSIKGADGKDYTVTNHLVKSALQKSQSDGKRKEWLLVWAGDENIADTAVPKVRDLPGSLTGGIDDVADSLPGPDFLAVIDATPGSPGYGEVVNTITVGPLVENEPHHMQYVWHKGDTIYAGALFGAATYAFDVTALPSVKLKGISLPSQTLGGSVPDAYWVLKDGTAYATYMGGPVAPGPYRYDDGSVHIGNGFAGSPGEVVRFDENAKVLSQSPAATPGGDNAKLCDNLPRLGQPTCANPHGIQAREDLNTLVTADYVEPRNIILDPVKAPSPYLRRPTVRTWDISDRNHPKLKAVSYLPDGPRADPADPLHQESRAVMETTVTNLPGHKGAFAQTMQGGAVFYTPDITAAEPRWRQVFDDGTAAPGFDAANDRNGGSSNGGWIQTSPDDRFLYRAIQGRQPGTFGPDDPGTTGGVYVLDISKLVEAGTDYQCSIDTKQEAEHGGAEADCPTLAGATPINPGKPGAGPHWGAYDNFVLDDDGYYRETQQPQRLAVSNYFVARSGLDGDHKVNIVKLGRDGKVAVDDTFRDEVTGEVGVNFNRKTWPHGQFGNAKPHSELFVVADEDLKG
;
A
#
# COMPACT_ATOMS: atom_id res chain seq x y z
N MET A 1 63.30 14.94 35.15
CA MET A 1 62.70 14.67 33.83
C MET A 1 61.35 14.02 34.09
N GLY A 2 60.28 14.81 34.00
CA GLY A 2 58.92 14.42 34.39
C GLY A 2 58.14 13.89 33.20
N ALA A 3 57.38 12.82 33.43
CA ALA A 3 56.44 12.25 32.48
C ALA A 3 55.16 13.09 32.44
N ALA A 4 54.78 13.58 31.27
CA ALA A 4 53.51 14.24 31.03
C ALA A 4 52.47 13.18 30.64
N LEU A 5 51.45 13.00 31.48
CA LEU A 5 50.20 12.33 31.13
C LEU A 5 49.39 13.26 30.22
N LEU A 6 49.11 12.82 29.00
CA LEU A 6 48.10 13.43 28.13
C LEU A 6 46.76 12.77 28.45
N ALA A 7 45.92 13.49 29.22
CA ALA A 7 44.52 13.15 29.40
C ALA A 7 43.76 13.50 28.10
N VAL A 8 43.29 12.49 27.38
CA VAL A 8 42.31 12.67 26.30
C VAL A 8 40.95 12.82 26.97
N GLY A 9 40.51 14.06 27.13
CA GLY A 9 39.16 14.37 27.58
C GLY A 9 38.17 13.93 26.51
N ALA A 10 37.37 12.91 26.81
CA ALA A 10 36.15 12.63 26.05
C ALA A 10 35.18 13.77 26.33
N VAL A 11 35.01 14.66 25.34
CA VAL A 11 33.90 15.60 25.34
C VAL A 11 32.66 14.80 24.97
N THR A 12 31.95 14.27 25.96
CA THR A 12 30.55 13.88 25.79
C THR A 12 29.75 15.16 25.63
N LEU A 13 29.44 15.52 24.39
CA LEU A 13 28.37 16.49 24.15
C LEU A 13 27.07 15.88 24.68
N PRO A 14 26.30 16.57 25.52
CA PRO A 14 24.98 16.10 25.88
C PRO A 14 24.15 16.05 24.60
N VAL A 15 23.67 14.85 24.24
CA VAL A 15 22.62 14.72 23.23
C VAL A 15 21.43 15.48 23.82
N GLN A 16 21.02 16.57 23.18
CA GLN A 16 19.75 17.23 23.52
C GLN A 16 18.66 16.17 23.40
N ASP A 17 17.87 15.95 24.45
CA ASP A 17 16.62 15.19 24.35
C ASP A 17 15.74 15.90 23.32
N ALA A 18 15.77 15.44 22.07
CA ALA A 18 15.09 16.06 20.93
C ALA A 18 13.56 16.10 21.10
N TYR A 19 13.04 15.44 22.14
CA TYR A 19 11.63 15.29 22.48
C TYR A 19 11.33 15.59 23.95
N ALA A 20 12.12 16.43 24.60
CA ALA A 20 11.89 16.83 26.01
C ALA A 20 10.54 17.54 26.26
N ASP A 21 9.87 18.01 25.21
CA ASP A 21 8.61 18.74 25.23
C ASP A 21 7.38 17.93 24.73
N VAL A 22 7.50 16.61 24.64
CA VAL A 22 6.40 15.73 24.21
C VAL A 22 5.26 15.69 25.22
N GLU A 23 4.04 15.93 24.75
CA GLU A 23 2.80 15.71 25.50
C GLU A 23 2.23 14.33 25.19
N VAL A 24 2.07 13.52 26.23
CA VAL A 24 1.56 12.15 26.12
C VAL A 24 0.10 12.09 26.56
N SER A 25 -0.74 11.51 25.71
CA SER A 25 -2.13 11.20 26.07
C SER A 25 -2.54 9.82 25.56
N THR A 26 -3.03 8.96 26.47
CA THR A 26 -3.46 7.60 26.15
C THR A 26 -4.97 7.46 26.29
N GLN A 27 -5.59 6.81 25.30
CA GLN A 27 -6.95 6.31 25.38
C GLN A 27 -6.93 4.78 25.25
N SER A 28 -7.87 4.12 25.90
CA SER A 28 -8.14 2.69 25.69
C SER A 28 -9.58 2.41 25.30
N ILE A 29 -9.77 1.32 24.58
CA ILE A 29 -11.05 0.66 24.34
C ILE A 29 -10.95 -0.81 24.75
N LYS A 30 -12.10 -1.47 24.91
CA LYS A 30 -12.15 -2.93 25.10
C LYS A 30 -12.30 -3.63 23.76
N GLY A 31 -11.39 -4.56 23.46
CA GLY A 31 -11.51 -5.46 22.32
C GLY A 31 -12.54 -6.58 22.59
N ALA A 32 -12.87 -7.34 21.55
CA ALA A 32 -13.82 -8.46 21.67
C ALA A 32 -13.32 -9.60 22.58
N ASP A 33 -12.01 -9.67 22.84
CA ASP A 33 -11.39 -10.60 23.78
C ASP A 33 -11.40 -10.09 25.25
N GLY A 34 -11.97 -8.91 25.50
CA GLY A 34 -12.04 -8.27 26.81
C GLY A 34 -10.77 -7.53 27.25
N LYS A 35 -9.71 -7.52 26.44
CA LYS A 35 -8.47 -6.79 26.75
C LYS A 35 -8.57 -5.32 26.37
N ASP A 36 -7.72 -4.51 27.00
CA ASP A 36 -7.56 -3.11 26.64
C ASP A 36 -6.68 -2.98 25.40
N TYR A 37 -7.16 -2.22 24.42
CA TYR A 37 -6.42 -1.80 23.25
C TYR A 37 -6.26 -0.29 23.30
N THR A 38 -5.06 0.21 23.05
CA THR A 38 -4.72 1.59 23.30
C THR A 38 -4.26 2.31 22.06
N VAL A 39 -4.52 3.62 22.07
CA VAL A 39 -3.85 4.61 21.24
C VAL A 39 -3.18 5.60 22.18
N THR A 40 -1.87 5.84 22.00
CA THR A 40 -1.12 6.84 22.76
C THR A 40 -0.53 7.87 21.83
N ASN A 41 -0.99 9.11 21.95
CA ASN A 41 -0.43 10.26 21.24
C ASN A 41 0.83 10.75 21.96
N HIS A 42 1.84 11.12 21.19
CA HIS A 42 3.11 11.68 21.62
C HIS A 42 3.35 12.98 20.85
N LEU A 43 2.63 14.03 21.25
CA LEU A 43 2.56 15.30 20.53
C LEU A 43 3.79 16.16 20.84
N VAL A 44 4.55 16.53 19.82
CA VAL A 44 5.74 17.39 19.93
C VAL A 44 5.30 18.85 19.91
N LYS A 45 5.26 19.51 21.07
CA LYS A 45 4.68 20.86 21.20
C LYS A 45 5.39 21.89 20.34
N SER A 46 6.72 21.87 20.33
CA SER A 46 7.55 22.80 19.56
C SER A 46 7.34 22.63 18.06
N ALA A 47 7.29 21.40 17.54
CA ALA A 47 7.01 21.11 16.13
C ALA A 47 5.59 21.57 15.74
N LEU A 48 4.60 21.32 16.59
CA LEU A 48 3.23 21.82 16.36
C LEU A 48 3.18 23.35 16.35
N GLN A 49 3.81 24.02 17.31
CA GLN A 49 3.87 25.49 17.37
C GLN A 49 4.58 26.07 16.15
N LYS A 50 5.66 25.44 15.70
CA LYS A 50 6.38 25.85 14.49
C LYS A 50 5.48 25.72 13.26
N SER A 51 4.83 24.56 13.10
CA SER A 51 3.87 24.31 12.03
C SER A 51 2.78 25.39 12.02
N GLN A 52 2.18 25.70 13.17
CA GLN A 52 1.08 26.68 13.30
C GLN A 52 1.50 28.16 13.32
N SER A 53 2.80 28.46 13.28
CA SER A 53 3.30 29.84 13.45
C SER A 53 2.90 30.81 12.32
N ASP A 54 2.50 30.28 11.17
CA ASP A 54 1.99 31.07 10.03
C ASP A 54 0.49 31.41 10.14
N GLY A 55 -0.21 30.89 11.16
CA GLY A 55 -1.63 31.10 11.38
C GLY A 55 -2.56 30.45 10.35
N LYS A 56 -2.04 29.60 9.46
CA LYS A 56 -2.83 28.88 8.45
C LYS A 56 -3.39 27.58 9.02
N ARG A 57 -4.48 27.10 8.41
CA ARG A 57 -4.99 25.75 8.65
C ARG A 57 -4.01 24.70 8.19
N LYS A 58 -4.07 23.54 8.83
CA LYS A 58 -3.09 22.48 8.61
C LYS A 58 -3.70 21.28 7.91
N GLU A 59 -2.91 20.79 7.00
CA GLU A 59 -3.08 19.51 6.35
C GLU A 59 -1.93 18.62 6.79
N TRP A 60 -2.26 17.36 7.03
CA TRP A 60 -1.37 16.39 7.61
C TRP A 60 -1.23 15.20 6.69
N LEU A 61 -0.03 14.61 6.67
CA LEU A 61 0.19 13.29 6.12
C LEU A 61 0.22 12.30 7.28
N LEU A 62 -0.75 11.40 7.33
CA LEU A 62 -0.78 10.29 8.27
C LEU A 62 -0.10 9.10 7.61
N VAL A 63 0.91 8.53 8.27
CA VAL A 63 1.69 7.40 7.74
C VAL A 63 1.61 6.25 8.73
N TRP A 64 1.09 5.11 8.29
CA TRP A 64 1.01 3.87 9.06
C TRP A 64 2.32 3.10 8.95
N ALA A 65 3.00 2.91 10.09
CA ALA A 65 4.35 2.39 10.13
C ALA A 65 4.56 1.38 11.27
N GLY A 66 5.33 0.33 10.97
CA GLY A 66 5.77 -0.66 11.94
C GLY A 66 7.21 -0.44 12.38
N ASP A 67 7.52 -0.80 13.62
CA ASP A 67 8.91 -0.84 14.09
C ASP A 67 9.72 -1.92 13.36
N GLU A 68 11.03 -1.73 13.28
CA GLU A 68 11.94 -2.76 12.79
C GLU A 68 11.86 -3.99 13.70
N ASN A 69 11.49 -5.13 13.12
CA ASN A 69 11.21 -6.35 13.86
C ASN A 69 12.38 -7.34 13.81
N ILE A 70 12.37 -8.37 14.68
CA ILE A 70 13.44 -9.38 14.71
C ILE A 70 13.62 -10.08 13.35
N ALA A 71 12.54 -10.24 12.58
CA ALA A 71 12.61 -10.88 11.27
C ALA A 71 13.42 -10.05 10.26
N ASP A 72 13.41 -8.72 10.37
CA ASP A 72 14.15 -7.82 9.48
C ASP A 72 15.67 -8.00 9.64
N THR A 73 16.15 -8.25 10.86
CA THR A 73 17.59 -8.48 11.13
C THR A 73 18.03 -9.93 10.89
N ALA A 74 17.11 -10.89 11.03
CA ALA A 74 17.40 -12.32 10.94
C ALA A 74 17.28 -12.89 9.51
N VAL A 75 16.27 -12.46 8.74
CA VAL A 75 15.98 -13.03 7.41
C VAL A 75 17.11 -12.84 6.41
N PRO A 76 17.75 -11.65 6.27
CA PRO A 76 18.89 -11.47 5.36
C PRO A 76 20.05 -12.41 5.73
N LYS A 77 20.36 -12.53 7.03
CA LYS A 77 21.44 -13.41 7.52
C LYS A 77 21.18 -14.89 7.26
N VAL A 78 19.91 -15.33 7.33
CA VAL A 78 19.52 -16.73 7.06
C VAL A 78 19.53 -17.05 5.57
N ARG A 79 19.19 -16.10 4.69
CA ARG A 79 19.26 -16.28 3.23
C ARG A 79 20.69 -16.53 2.74
N ASP A 80 21.69 -15.93 3.38
CA ASP A 80 23.09 -16.02 2.97
C ASP A 80 23.85 -17.23 3.58
N LEU A 81 23.21 -18.03 4.44
CA LEU A 81 23.84 -19.18 5.08
C LEU A 81 23.67 -20.47 4.25
N PRO A 82 24.76 -21.11 3.78
CA PRO A 82 24.68 -22.41 3.16
C PRO A 82 24.35 -23.47 4.23
N GLY A 83 23.07 -23.82 4.32
CA GLY A 83 22.56 -25.05 4.94
C GLY A 83 23.19 -25.48 6.27
N SER A 84 22.90 -24.79 7.37
CA SER A 84 22.77 -25.41 8.71
C SER A 84 22.18 -24.41 9.72
N LEU A 85 21.20 -24.89 10.50
CA LEU A 85 20.50 -24.15 11.57
C LEU A 85 21.30 -24.09 12.89
N THR A 86 22.60 -23.81 12.86
CA THR A 86 23.43 -23.89 14.09
C THR A 86 24.37 -22.72 14.34
N GLY A 87 24.29 -21.62 13.60
CA GLY A 87 25.17 -20.46 13.81
C GLY A 87 24.41 -19.17 14.06
N GLY A 88 24.50 -18.62 15.28
CA GLY A 88 24.22 -17.20 15.56
C GLY A 88 22.99 -16.92 16.41
N ILE A 89 22.95 -17.39 17.66
CA ILE A 89 21.95 -16.98 18.67
C ILE A 89 22.48 -15.82 19.53
N ASP A 90 23.76 -15.44 19.39
CA ASP A 90 24.42 -14.49 20.30
C ASP A 90 24.39 -13.01 19.82
N ASP A 91 23.82 -12.71 18.64
CA ASP A 91 23.72 -11.35 18.07
C ASP A 91 22.27 -10.85 17.93
N VAL A 92 21.31 -11.49 18.60
CA VAL A 92 19.94 -10.96 18.69
C VAL A 92 19.99 -9.81 19.70
N ALA A 93 20.02 -8.58 19.20
CA ALA A 93 20.03 -7.39 20.05
C ALA A 93 18.89 -7.46 21.08
N ASP A 94 19.19 -7.07 22.33
CA ASP A 94 18.28 -6.89 23.46
C ASP A 94 17.23 -5.76 23.23
N SER A 95 16.69 -5.63 22.01
CA SER A 95 15.60 -4.69 21.71
C SER A 95 14.27 -5.41 21.85
N LEU A 96 13.50 -5.04 22.89
CA LEU A 96 12.07 -5.35 22.94
C LEU A 96 11.41 -4.74 21.68
N PRO A 97 10.49 -5.46 21.01
CA PRO A 97 9.82 -4.94 19.82
C PRO A 97 9.08 -3.64 20.15
N GLY A 98 9.29 -2.62 19.32
CA GLY A 98 8.56 -1.36 19.44
C GLY A 98 7.11 -1.48 18.98
N PRO A 99 6.29 -0.48 19.36
CA PRO A 99 4.89 -0.46 18.97
C PRO A 99 4.73 -0.05 17.50
N ASP A 100 3.71 -0.60 16.85
CA ASP A 100 3.21 -0.06 15.58
C ASP A 100 2.61 1.35 15.83
N PHE A 101 2.69 2.26 14.85
CA PHE A 101 2.24 3.64 15.05
C PHE A 101 1.81 4.36 13.78
N LEU A 102 0.99 5.41 13.95
CA LEU A 102 0.79 6.44 12.93
C LEU A 102 1.80 7.58 13.18
N ALA A 103 2.57 7.97 12.17
CA ALA A 103 3.25 9.26 12.17
C ALA A 103 2.32 10.33 11.60
N VAL A 104 2.26 11.51 12.24
CA VAL A 104 1.56 12.69 11.72
C VAL A 104 2.61 13.72 11.33
N ILE A 105 2.67 14.01 10.03
CA ILE A 105 3.66 14.90 9.43
C ILE A 105 2.95 16.15 8.91
N ASP A 106 3.49 17.35 9.16
CA ASP A 106 2.94 18.57 8.54
C ASP A 106 3.16 18.52 7.02
N ALA A 107 2.04 18.41 6.31
CA ALA A 107 2.00 18.34 4.85
C ALA A 107 1.54 19.65 4.22
N THR A 108 1.43 20.75 4.98
CA THR A 108 0.94 22.03 4.51
C THR A 108 2.01 22.74 3.64
N PRO A 109 1.77 22.98 2.34
CA PRO A 109 2.74 23.67 1.48
C PRO A 109 3.18 25.03 2.03
N GLY A 110 4.49 25.21 2.17
CA GLY A 110 5.11 26.46 2.64
C GLY A 110 4.94 26.73 4.14
N SER A 111 4.39 25.79 4.91
CA SER A 111 4.41 25.85 6.37
C SER A 111 5.84 25.82 6.89
N PRO A 112 6.19 26.53 7.97
CA PRO A 112 7.50 26.44 8.60
C PRO A 112 7.85 25.03 9.10
N GLY A 113 6.83 24.20 9.39
CA GLY A 113 6.97 22.81 9.81
C GLY A 113 6.86 21.78 8.67
N TYR A 114 6.83 22.20 7.40
CA TYR A 114 6.61 21.29 6.27
C TYR A 114 7.65 20.16 6.21
N GLY A 115 7.20 18.91 6.37
CA GLY A 115 8.07 17.72 6.48
C GLY A 115 8.44 17.31 7.89
N GLU A 116 7.99 18.00 8.93
CA GLU A 116 8.28 17.62 10.32
C GLU A 116 7.23 16.69 10.92
N VAL A 117 7.68 15.67 11.65
CA VAL A 117 6.81 14.82 12.48
C VAL A 117 6.33 15.61 13.70
N VAL A 118 5.03 15.86 13.78
CA VAL A 118 4.41 16.60 14.90
C VAL A 118 3.83 15.68 15.98
N ASN A 119 3.50 14.43 15.63
CA ASN A 119 2.95 13.45 16.56
C ASN A 119 3.31 12.03 16.10
N THR A 120 3.52 11.12 17.05
CA THR A 120 3.44 9.69 16.79
C THR A 120 2.38 9.05 17.67
N ILE A 121 1.50 8.27 17.06
CA ILE A 121 0.39 7.61 17.74
C ILE A 121 0.65 6.11 17.80
N THR A 122 1.16 5.64 18.93
CA THR A 122 1.44 4.21 19.11
C THR A 122 0.17 3.44 19.44
N VAL A 123 0.07 2.22 18.92
CA VAL A 123 -0.99 1.27 19.29
C VAL A 123 -0.46 0.21 20.24
N GLY A 124 -1.37 -0.37 21.01
CA GLY A 124 -1.07 -1.50 21.90
C GLY A 124 -2.32 -2.35 22.15
N PRO A 125 -2.15 -3.58 22.67
CA PRO A 125 -0.90 -4.22 23.08
C PRO A 125 -0.24 -5.03 21.96
N LEU A 126 -0.83 -5.04 20.75
CA LEU A 126 -0.26 -5.77 19.62
C LEU A 126 1.02 -5.06 19.16
N VAL A 127 2.06 -5.84 18.85
CA VAL A 127 3.35 -5.38 18.34
C VAL A 127 3.81 -6.28 17.19
N GLU A 128 4.74 -5.81 16.36
CA GLU A 128 5.24 -6.51 15.18
C GLU A 128 4.11 -7.00 14.25
N ASN A 129 3.02 -6.25 14.11
CA ASN A 129 1.85 -6.74 13.34
C ASN A 129 1.93 -6.46 11.86
N GLU A 130 3.02 -5.84 11.39
CA GLU A 130 3.16 -5.41 10.01
C GLU A 130 2.04 -4.44 9.59
N PRO A 131 2.12 -3.18 10.03
CA PRO A 131 1.36 -2.07 9.47
C PRO A 131 1.43 -2.09 7.94
N HIS A 132 0.27 -2.29 7.30
CA HIS A 132 0.20 -2.44 5.84
C HIS A 132 -0.71 -1.36 5.26
N HIS A 133 -1.85 -1.66 4.61
CA HIS A 133 -2.67 -0.59 4.03
C HIS A 133 -3.63 0.09 5.02
N MET A 134 -3.89 1.36 4.72
CA MET A 134 -5.13 2.05 5.05
C MET A 134 -6.04 2.12 3.82
N GLN A 135 -7.14 2.88 3.88
CA GLN A 135 -7.86 3.23 2.65
C GLN A 135 -7.02 4.11 1.70
N TYR A 136 -7.45 4.26 0.45
CA TYR A 136 -6.69 4.97 -0.60
C TYR A 136 -6.88 6.50 -0.62
N VAL A 137 -7.96 6.98 -0.03
CA VAL A 137 -8.33 8.40 0.05
C VAL A 137 -9.15 8.61 1.31
N TRP A 138 -9.01 9.77 1.95
CA TRP A 138 -9.81 10.15 3.11
C TRP A 138 -10.74 11.30 2.74
N HIS A 139 -12.00 11.19 3.13
CA HIS A 139 -13.00 12.26 3.04
C HIS A 139 -13.40 12.75 4.42
N LYS A 140 -13.98 13.95 4.48
CA LYS A 140 -14.43 14.54 5.75
C LYS A 140 -15.30 13.57 6.55
N GLY A 141 -14.90 13.31 7.80
CA GLY A 141 -15.65 12.46 8.74
C GLY A 141 -15.39 10.96 8.58
N ASP A 142 -14.57 10.54 7.63
CA ASP A 142 -14.22 9.11 7.48
C ASP A 142 -13.47 8.61 8.72
N THR A 143 -13.84 7.42 9.18
CA THR A 143 -12.96 6.58 10.00
C THR A 143 -11.76 6.17 9.14
N ILE A 144 -10.55 6.21 9.72
CA ILE A 144 -9.39 5.56 9.10
C ILE A 144 -9.33 4.11 9.53
N TYR A 145 -9.39 3.20 8.55
CA TYR A 145 -9.22 1.77 8.77
C TYR A 145 -7.79 1.39 8.44
N ALA A 146 -7.11 0.66 9.32
CA ALA A 146 -5.71 0.29 9.12
C ALA A 146 -5.48 -1.19 9.45
N GLY A 147 -4.82 -1.88 8.52
CA GLY A 147 -4.50 -3.30 8.63
C GLY A 147 -3.25 -3.58 9.46
N ALA A 148 -3.35 -4.58 10.31
CA ALA A 148 -2.25 -5.25 10.99
C ALA A 148 -2.10 -6.64 10.36
N LEU A 149 -1.28 -6.73 9.32
CA LEU A 149 -1.25 -7.84 8.36
C LEU A 149 -0.92 -9.20 9.02
N PHE A 150 0.09 -9.24 9.90
CA PHE A 150 0.47 -10.47 10.62
C PHE A 150 -0.48 -10.78 11.79
N GLY A 151 -0.98 -9.74 12.46
CA GLY A 151 -1.90 -9.88 13.58
C GLY A 151 -3.33 -10.24 13.17
N ALA A 152 -3.64 -10.17 11.86
CA ALA A 152 -4.98 -10.26 11.31
C ALA A 152 -6.01 -9.38 12.04
N ALA A 153 -5.58 -8.17 12.39
CA ALA A 153 -6.39 -7.16 13.06
C ALA A 153 -6.65 -5.96 12.17
N THR A 154 -7.78 -5.29 12.38
CA THR A 154 -8.13 -4.03 11.71
C THR A 154 -8.41 -2.98 12.78
N TYR A 155 -7.68 -1.87 12.76
CA TYR A 155 -7.92 -0.72 13.63
C TYR A 155 -8.88 0.27 12.96
N ALA A 156 -9.71 0.95 13.76
CA ALA A 156 -10.55 2.07 13.34
C ALA A 156 -10.16 3.33 14.12
N PHE A 157 -9.55 4.30 13.45
CA PHE A 157 -9.09 5.56 14.04
C PHE A 157 -10.06 6.72 13.75
N ASP A 158 -10.25 7.56 14.76
CA ASP A 158 -10.92 8.87 14.66
C ASP A 158 -9.84 9.96 14.54
N VAL A 159 -9.89 10.69 13.43
CA VAL A 159 -8.96 11.75 13.06
C VAL A 159 -9.62 13.13 12.99
N THR A 160 -10.83 13.28 13.53
CA THR A 160 -11.57 14.56 13.47
C THR A 160 -10.85 15.73 14.15
N ALA A 161 -9.96 15.44 15.12
CA ALA A 161 -9.27 16.42 15.95
C ALA A 161 -7.74 16.42 15.75
N LEU A 162 -7.27 16.22 14.51
CA LEU A 162 -5.85 16.24 14.18
C LEU A 162 -5.14 17.50 14.71
N PRO A 163 -3.86 17.39 15.12
CA PRO A 163 -2.96 16.24 14.96
C PRO A 163 -3.13 15.11 16.00
N SER A 164 -4.13 15.19 16.88
CA SER A 164 -4.44 14.13 17.86
C SER A 164 -5.41 13.11 17.29
N VAL A 165 -5.13 11.83 17.51
CA VAL A 165 -5.94 10.70 17.00
C VAL A 165 -6.52 9.89 18.16
N LYS A 166 -7.72 9.34 17.96
CA LYS A 166 -8.39 8.45 18.91
C LYS A 166 -8.64 7.08 18.30
N LEU A 167 -8.80 6.07 19.14
CA LEU A 167 -9.21 4.73 18.72
C LEU A 167 -10.74 4.59 18.88
N LYS A 168 -11.46 4.38 17.77
CA LYS A 168 -12.89 4.06 17.78
C LYS A 168 -13.12 2.59 18.10
N GLY A 169 -12.31 1.72 17.49
CA GLY A 169 -12.54 0.28 17.55
C GLY A 169 -11.40 -0.56 16.99
N ILE A 170 -11.51 -1.87 17.19
CA ILE A 170 -10.59 -2.87 16.63
C ILE A 170 -11.35 -4.16 16.34
N SER A 171 -11.07 -4.75 15.17
CA SER A 171 -11.43 -6.13 14.86
C SER A 171 -10.24 -7.06 15.10
N LEU A 172 -10.49 -8.18 15.74
CA LEU A 172 -9.49 -9.23 15.99
C LEU A 172 -9.73 -10.47 15.11
N PRO A 173 -8.74 -11.37 14.96
CA PRO A 173 -8.89 -12.58 14.15
C PRO A 173 -10.05 -13.48 14.58
N SER A 174 -10.46 -13.40 15.85
CA SER A 174 -11.63 -14.13 16.36
C SER A 174 -12.97 -13.65 15.79
N GLN A 175 -13.00 -12.48 15.17
CA GLN A 175 -14.18 -11.85 14.58
C GLN A 175 -14.22 -12.02 13.06
N THR A 176 -13.07 -12.26 12.42
CA THR A 176 -12.92 -12.55 10.99
C THR A 176 -12.42 -13.99 10.80
N LEU A 177 -13.23 -14.98 11.17
CA LEU A 177 -12.78 -16.38 11.12
C LEU A 177 -12.67 -16.92 9.69
N GLY A 178 -13.38 -16.33 8.73
CA GLY A 178 -13.41 -16.74 7.33
C GLY A 178 -12.19 -16.28 6.53
N GLY A 179 -11.45 -15.29 7.04
CA GLY A 179 -10.31 -14.70 6.38
C GLY A 179 -9.20 -14.31 7.34
N SER A 180 -8.02 -14.07 6.81
CA SER A 180 -6.86 -13.56 7.54
C SER A 180 -6.07 -12.61 6.64
N VAL A 181 -5.01 -11.98 7.17
CA VAL A 181 -4.15 -11.09 6.38
C VAL A 181 -4.98 -9.94 5.77
N PRO A 182 -5.52 -9.03 6.62
CA PRO A 182 -6.18 -7.82 6.14
C PRO A 182 -5.18 -7.02 5.30
N ASP A 183 -5.65 -6.54 4.17
CA ASP A 183 -4.79 -5.88 3.21
C ASP A 183 -5.30 -4.47 2.92
N ALA A 184 -6.34 -4.29 2.11
CA ALA A 184 -6.79 -2.97 1.65
C ALA A 184 -8.23 -2.63 2.06
N TYR A 185 -8.58 -1.34 2.05
CA TYR A 185 -9.85 -0.80 2.53
C TYR A 185 -10.48 0.20 1.56
N TRP A 186 -11.82 0.18 1.45
CA TRP A 186 -12.60 1.19 0.75
C TRP A 186 -13.78 1.66 1.61
N VAL A 187 -13.77 2.95 1.96
CA VAL A 187 -14.82 3.59 2.76
C VAL A 187 -15.99 4.01 1.87
N LEU A 188 -17.21 3.73 2.32
CA LEU A 188 -18.45 4.09 1.64
C LEU A 188 -19.03 5.39 2.20
N LYS A 189 -19.94 6.01 1.45
CA LYS A 189 -20.63 7.26 1.85
C LYS A 189 -21.42 7.16 3.16
N ASP A 190 -21.73 5.95 3.62
CA ASP A 190 -22.41 5.71 4.90
C ASP A 190 -21.44 5.56 6.08
N GLY A 191 -20.14 5.76 5.88
CA GLY A 191 -19.09 5.63 6.90
C GLY A 191 -18.64 4.18 7.16
N THR A 192 -19.29 3.19 6.56
CA THR A 192 -18.85 1.78 6.63
C THR A 192 -17.73 1.52 5.63
N ALA A 193 -17.00 0.41 5.78
CA ALA A 193 -15.95 0.04 4.85
C ALA A 193 -16.06 -1.41 4.38
N TYR A 194 -15.63 -1.66 3.14
CA TYR A 194 -15.20 -2.98 2.73
C TYR A 194 -13.68 -3.12 2.88
N ALA A 195 -13.24 -4.30 3.25
CA ALA A 195 -11.84 -4.65 3.33
C ALA A 195 -11.57 -5.97 2.63
N THR A 196 -10.37 -6.12 2.09
CA THR A 196 -9.88 -7.40 1.58
C THR A 196 -9.07 -8.11 2.65
N TYR A 197 -9.33 -9.39 2.79
CA TYR A 197 -8.57 -10.31 3.63
C TYR A 197 -7.99 -11.35 2.68
N MET A 198 -6.70 -11.19 2.33
CA MET A 198 -6.05 -12.01 1.30
C MET A 198 -5.97 -13.48 1.69
N GLY A 199 -5.78 -13.73 2.98
CA GLY A 199 -5.54 -15.04 3.56
C GLY A 199 -6.83 -15.79 3.83
N GLY A 200 -6.75 -17.12 3.74
CA GLY A 200 -7.87 -18.00 4.06
C GLY A 200 -8.28 -18.04 5.54
N PRO A 201 -9.28 -18.88 5.86
CA PRO A 201 -9.82 -19.00 7.22
C PRO A 201 -8.73 -19.23 8.26
N VAL A 202 -8.91 -18.71 9.48
CA VAL A 202 -7.91 -18.79 10.56
C VAL A 202 -7.48 -20.24 10.83
N ALA A 203 -8.39 -21.20 10.70
CA ALA A 203 -8.11 -22.64 10.76
C ALA A 203 -8.34 -23.33 9.40
N PRO A 204 -7.52 -24.33 9.01
CA PRO A 204 -7.76 -25.10 7.80
C PRO A 204 -9.02 -25.97 7.92
N GLY A 205 -9.71 -26.19 6.80
CA GLY A 205 -10.93 -26.99 6.73
C GLY A 205 -12.15 -26.21 6.22
N PRO A 206 -13.37 -26.74 6.39
CA PRO A 206 -14.59 -26.07 5.97
C PRO A 206 -14.89 -24.85 6.86
N TYR A 207 -15.12 -23.71 6.23
CA TYR A 207 -15.69 -22.52 6.86
C TYR A 207 -17.05 -22.21 6.24
N ARG A 208 -18.03 -21.84 7.07
CA ARG A 208 -19.38 -21.48 6.64
C ARG A 208 -19.56 -19.97 6.74
N TYR A 209 -19.92 -19.34 5.63
CA TYR A 209 -20.18 -17.90 5.54
C TYR A 209 -21.63 -17.56 5.90
N ASP A 210 -21.89 -16.27 6.08
CA ASP A 210 -23.20 -15.72 6.46
C ASP A 210 -24.28 -16.01 5.40
N ASP A 211 -23.89 -16.13 4.13
CA ASP A 211 -24.78 -16.52 3.02
C ASP A 211 -25.11 -18.03 2.99
N GLY A 212 -24.55 -18.80 3.92
CA GLY A 212 -24.74 -20.25 4.05
C GLY A 212 -23.80 -21.10 3.20
N SER A 213 -22.98 -20.48 2.34
CA SER A 213 -21.96 -21.18 1.55
C SER A 213 -20.89 -21.80 2.46
N VAL A 214 -20.24 -22.86 1.98
CA VAL A 214 -19.15 -23.54 2.69
C VAL A 214 -17.98 -23.69 1.75
N HIS A 215 -16.82 -23.16 2.16
CA HIS A 215 -15.58 -23.24 1.39
C HIS A 215 -14.50 -23.93 2.22
N ILE A 216 -13.68 -24.75 1.55
CA ILE A 216 -12.54 -25.41 2.18
C ILE A 216 -11.33 -24.49 2.08
N GLY A 217 -10.81 -24.04 3.21
CA GLY A 217 -9.59 -23.26 3.30
C GLY A 217 -8.37 -24.08 3.73
N ASN A 218 -7.17 -23.66 3.32
CA ASN A 218 -5.91 -24.27 3.75
C ASN A 218 -5.27 -23.53 4.95
N GLY A 219 -6.05 -22.69 5.63
CA GLY A 219 -5.74 -22.05 6.91
C GLY A 219 -5.20 -20.62 6.80
N PHE A 220 -4.74 -20.07 7.92
CA PHE A 220 -4.24 -18.70 8.06
C PHE A 220 -3.22 -18.30 6.99
N ALA A 221 -3.36 -17.11 6.40
CA ALA A 221 -2.56 -16.60 5.28
C ALA A 221 -2.63 -17.47 4.01
N GLY A 222 -3.51 -18.46 3.97
CA GLY A 222 -3.68 -19.36 2.83
C GLY A 222 -4.73 -18.85 1.84
N SER A 223 -5.52 -19.76 1.29
CA SER A 223 -6.64 -19.49 0.38
C SER A 223 -7.87 -20.36 0.77
N PRO A 224 -9.08 -19.99 0.33
CA PRO A 224 -9.45 -18.70 -0.28
C PRO A 224 -9.61 -17.59 0.75
N GLY A 225 -9.19 -16.37 0.41
CA GLY A 225 -9.52 -15.16 1.17
C GLY A 225 -10.96 -14.67 0.96
N GLU A 226 -11.24 -13.48 1.46
CA GLU A 226 -12.61 -12.93 1.54
C GLU A 226 -12.66 -11.40 1.46
N VAL A 227 -13.88 -10.88 1.27
CA VAL A 227 -14.22 -9.48 1.51
C VAL A 227 -14.98 -9.39 2.83
N VAL A 228 -14.55 -8.48 3.70
CA VAL A 228 -15.17 -8.22 5.01
C VAL A 228 -15.80 -6.83 4.98
N ARG A 229 -16.99 -6.67 5.54
CA ARG A 229 -17.60 -5.36 5.77
C ARG A 229 -17.47 -4.97 7.24
N PHE A 230 -17.12 -3.72 7.49
CA PHE A 230 -17.00 -3.14 8.83
C PHE A 230 -17.92 -1.94 9.02
N ASP A 231 -18.44 -1.77 10.23
CA ASP A 231 -18.97 -0.47 10.65
C ASP A 231 -17.84 0.51 11.00
N GLU A 232 -18.21 1.76 11.28
CA GLU A 232 -17.30 2.85 11.67
C GLU A 232 -16.36 2.57 12.86
N ASN A 233 -16.60 1.50 13.64
CA ASN A 233 -15.80 1.09 14.79
C ASN A 233 -15.07 -0.24 14.53
N ALA A 234 -14.84 -0.60 13.27
CA ALA A 234 -14.25 -1.88 12.87
C ALA A 234 -15.03 -3.11 13.41
N LYS A 235 -16.33 -2.99 13.69
CA LYS A 235 -17.14 -4.17 13.97
C LYS A 235 -17.50 -4.87 12.66
N VAL A 236 -17.23 -6.17 12.59
CA VAL A 236 -17.61 -7.00 11.43
C VAL A 236 -19.13 -7.00 11.25
N LEU A 237 -19.58 -6.59 10.06
CA LEU A 237 -20.97 -6.61 9.61
C LEU A 237 -21.28 -7.82 8.74
N SER A 238 -20.32 -8.25 7.91
CA SER A 238 -20.45 -9.42 7.04
C SER A 238 -19.09 -9.95 6.60
N GLN A 239 -18.99 -11.27 6.38
CA GLN A 239 -17.87 -11.92 5.70
C GLN A 239 -18.37 -12.57 4.40
N SER A 240 -17.70 -12.35 3.28
CA SER A 240 -18.14 -12.78 1.95
C SER A 240 -17.03 -13.51 1.20
N PRO A 241 -17.25 -14.77 0.77
CA PRO A 241 -16.19 -15.60 0.18
C PRO A 241 -15.75 -15.03 -1.17
N ALA A 242 -14.43 -14.93 -1.38
CA ALA A 242 -13.91 -14.63 -2.70
C ALA A 242 -13.82 -15.87 -3.59
N ALA A 243 -13.87 -17.09 -3.05
CA ALA A 243 -13.86 -18.30 -3.86
C ALA A 243 -15.14 -18.51 -4.68
N THR A 244 -14.97 -19.05 -5.88
CA THR A 244 -16.09 -19.53 -6.69
C THR A 244 -16.54 -20.92 -6.20
N PRO A 245 -17.85 -21.24 -6.23
CA PRO A 245 -18.32 -22.57 -5.84
C PRO A 245 -17.78 -23.72 -6.69
N GLY A 246 -17.45 -23.44 -7.97
CA GLY A 246 -16.93 -24.43 -8.91
C GLY A 246 -15.41 -24.62 -8.91
N GLY A 247 -14.67 -23.80 -8.15
CA GLY A 247 -13.22 -23.69 -8.25
C GLY A 247 -12.76 -22.83 -9.44
N ASP A 248 -11.52 -22.34 -9.33
CA ASP A 248 -10.88 -21.50 -10.34
C ASP A 248 -10.02 -22.35 -11.30
N ASN A 249 -9.23 -21.71 -12.16
CA ASN A 249 -8.40 -22.40 -13.14
C ASN A 249 -7.22 -23.14 -12.48
N ALA A 250 -7.29 -24.48 -12.47
CA ALA A 250 -6.27 -25.35 -11.90
C ALA A 250 -4.83 -25.14 -12.44
N LYS A 251 -4.66 -24.55 -13.63
CA LYS A 251 -3.33 -24.28 -14.21
C LYS A 251 -2.74 -22.95 -13.77
N LEU A 252 -3.57 -22.04 -13.27
CA LEU A 252 -3.18 -20.67 -12.93
C LEU A 252 -3.28 -20.39 -11.43
N CYS A 253 -3.98 -21.25 -10.68
CA CYS A 253 -4.37 -21.04 -9.30
C CYS A 253 -3.84 -22.14 -8.37
N ASP A 254 -2.53 -22.24 -8.22
CA ASP A 254 -1.92 -23.20 -7.29
C ASP A 254 -2.13 -22.78 -5.82
N ASN A 255 -2.28 -23.75 -4.91
CA ASN A 255 -2.40 -23.49 -3.46
C ASN A 255 -1.45 -24.40 -2.68
N LEU A 256 -0.84 -23.89 -1.61
CA LEU A 256 0.08 -24.63 -0.74
C LEU A 256 -0.28 -24.43 0.75
N PRO A 257 -0.76 -25.49 1.45
CA PRO A 257 -1.12 -26.82 0.96
C PRO A 257 -2.23 -26.81 -0.11
N ARG A 258 -2.23 -27.84 -0.96
CA ARG A 258 -3.23 -27.99 -2.03
C ARG A 258 -4.64 -28.14 -1.48
N LEU A 259 -5.57 -27.47 -2.13
CA LEU A 259 -7.01 -27.62 -1.91
C LEU A 259 -7.61 -28.65 -2.87
N GLY A 260 -8.78 -29.18 -2.51
CA GLY A 260 -9.52 -30.09 -3.40
C GLY A 260 -10.07 -29.40 -4.66
N GLN A 261 -10.44 -28.12 -4.54
CA GLN A 261 -10.74 -27.23 -5.65
C GLN A 261 -9.69 -26.12 -5.68
N PRO A 262 -9.04 -25.86 -6.82
CA PRO A 262 -8.08 -24.76 -6.94
C PRO A 262 -8.78 -23.41 -6.76
N THR A 263 -8.09 -22.43 -6.21
CA THR A 263 -8.61 -21.07 -6.12
C THR A 263 -7.50 -20.02 -6.23
N CYS A 264 -7.78 -18.98 -7.02
CA CYS A 264 -6.98 -17.77 -7.09
C CYS A 264 -7.45 -16.72 -6.07
N ALA A 265 -8.42 -17.03 -5.21
CA ALA A 265 -9.04 -16.07 -4.30
C ALA A 265 -8.08 -15.65 -3.19
N ASN A 266 -7.35 -14.57 -3.44
CA ASN A 266 -6.48 -13.90 -2.49
C ASN A 266 -6.65 -12.39 -2.72
N PRO A 267 -7.84 -11.85 -2.42
CA PRO A 267 -8.18 -10.47 -2.76
C PRO A 267 -7.22 -9.50 -2.05
N HIS A 268 -6.70 -8.53 -2.80
CA HIS A 268 -5.70 -7.54 -2.39
C HIS A 268 -6.28 -6.14 -2.62
N GLY A 269 -5.91 -5.43 -3.70
CA GLY A 269 -6.43 -4.10 -3.97
C GLY A 269 -7.94 -4.06 -4.14
N ILE A 270 -8.60 -2.98 -3.70
CA ILE A 270 -10.06 -2.89 -3.61
C ILE A 270 -10.59 -1.48 -3.90
N GLN A 271 -11.63 -1.36 -4.75
CA GLN A 271 -12.37 -0.11 -4.95
C GLN A 271 -13.85 -0.34 -5.26
N ALA A 272 -14.71 0.58 -4.82
CA ALA A 272 -16.17 0.49 -5.03
C ALA A 272 -16.74 1.68 -5.81
N ARG A 273 -17.71 1.38 -6.67
CA ARG A 273 -18.61 2.34 -7.31
C ARG A 273 -20.02 2.16 -6.78
N GLU A 274 -20.35 2.95 -5.76
CA GLU A 274 -21.65 2.87 -5.08
C GLU A 274 -22.84 3.21 -5.98
N ASP A 275 -22.64 4.13 -6.94
CA ASP A 275 -23.63 4.49 -7.95
C ASP A 275 -23.89 3.35 -8.94
N LEU A 276 -22.91 2.46 -9.14
CA LEU A 276 -23.02 1.26 -9.97
C LEU A 276 -23.35 -0.01 -9.16
N ASN A 277 -23.44 0.09 -7.83
CA ASN A 277 -23.53 -1.05 -6.92
C ASN A 277 -22.47 -2.13 -7.22
N THR A 278 -21.25 -1.71 -7.56
CA THR A 278 -20.19 -2.63 -7.96
C THR A 278 -18.94 -2.41 -7.11
N LEU A 279 -18.33 -3.50 -6.67
CA LEU A 279 -17.02 -3.53 -6.03
C LEU A 279 -16.05 -4.32 -6.93
N VAL A 280 -14.79 -3.91 -6.98
CA VAL A 280 -13.72 -4.61 -7.71
C VAL A 280 -12.60 -4.95 -6.74
N THR A 281 -12.08 -6.17 -6.81
CA THR A 281 -10.88 -6.57 -6.08
C THR A 281 -9.89 -7.25 -7.01
N ALA A 282 -8.59 -6.95 -6.88
CA ALA A 282 -7.52 -7.73 -7.52
C ALA A 282 -7.14 -8.93 -6.66
N ASP A 283 -6.58 -10.00 -7.23
CA ASP A 283 -5.93 -11.07 -6.48
C ASP A 283 -4.42 -11.01 -6.70
N TYR A 284 -3.62 -10.99 -5.63
CA TYR A 284 -2.15 -10.84 -5.73
C TYR A 284 -1.41 -12.18 -5.66
N VAL A 285 -1.45 -12.85 -4.50
CA VAL A 285 -0.67 -14.08 -4.22
C VAL A 285 -1.27 -14.78 -3.00
N GLU A 286 -1.02 -16.07 -2.83
CA GLU A 286 -1.29 -16.74 -1.55
C GLU A 286 -0.29 -16.27 -0.46
N PRO A 287 -0.72 -15.46 0.54
CA PRO A 287 0.19 -14.68 1.38
C PRO A 287 1.19 -15.52 2.18
N ARG A 288 0.79 -16.71 2.62
CA ARG A 288 1.59 -17.64 3.43
C ARG A 288 2.97 -17.89 2.83
N ASN A 289 3.06 -17.91 1.51
CA ASN A 289 4.28 -18.20 0.77
C ASN A 289 5.22 -16.99 0.66
N ILE A 290 4.81 -15.83 1.16
CA ILE A 290 5.63 -14.63 1.33
C ILE A 290 5.92 -14.40 2.82
N ILE A 291 4.89 -14.40 3.66
CA ILE A 291 4.99 -13.88 5.03
C ILE A 291 5.39 -14.94 6.08
N LEU A 292 5.25 -16.23 5.77
CA LEU A 292 5.60 -17.34 6.70
C LEU A 292 6.82 -18.17 6.26
N ASP A 293 7.25 -18.12 4.99
CA ASP A 293 8.47 -18.79 4.49
C ASP A 293 9.35 -17.77 3.70
N PRO A 294 10.00 -16.82 4.39
CA PRO A 294 10.79 -15.74 3.76
C PRO A 294 12.02 -16.21 2.97
N VAL A 295 12.48 -17.43 3.25
CA VAL A 295 13.74 -17.95 2.75
C VAL A 295 13.60 -18.41 1.30
N LYS A 296 12.40 -18.83 0.88
CA LYS A 296 12.15 -19.29 -0.48
C LYS A 296 11.44 -18.21 -1.27
N ALA A 297 11.97 -17.90 -2.46
CA ALA A 297 11.22 -17.11 -3.42
C ALA A 297 9.86 -17.80 -3.69
N PRO A 298 8.73 -17.09 -3.59
CA PRO A 298 7.43 -17.66 -3.87
C PRO A 298 7.43 -18.20 -5.29
N SER A 299 6.87 -19.40 -5.48
CA SER A 299 6.67 -19.94 -6.82
C SER A 299 5.89 -18.92 -7.67
N PRO A 300 6.34 -18.59 -8.88
CA PRO A 300 5.64 -17.65 -9.76
C PRO A 300 4.20 -18.12 -10.08
N TYR A 301 3.93 -19.42 -9.96
CA TYR A 301 2.60 -20.01 -10.14
C TYR A 301 1.62 -19.73 -8.97
N LEU A 302 2.10 -19.21 -7.84
CA LEU A 302 1.26 -18.77 -6.72
C LEU A 302 0.80 -17.33 -6.88
N ARG A 303 1.38 -16.59 -7.84
CA ARG A 303 0.99 -15.21 -8.17
C ARG A 303 -0.24 -15.24 -9.05
N ARG A 304 -1.29 -14.60 -8.57
CA ARG A 304 -2.64 -14.67 -9.13
C ARG A 304 -2.74 -13.72 -10.34
N PRO A 305 -3.45 -14.13 -11.40
CA PRO A 305 -3.71 -13.30 -12.57
C PRO A 305 -5.18 -12.86 -12.65
N THR A 306 -5.86 -12.69 -11.52
CA THR A 306 -7.32 -12.53 -11.49
C THR A 306 -7.77 -11.20 -10.91
N VAL A 307 -8.87 -10.69 -11.46
CA VAL A 307 -9.66 -9.57 -10.93
C VAL A 307 -11.09 -10.06 -10.71
N ARG A 308 -11.68 -9.68 -9.59
CA ARG A 308 -13.03 -10.06 -9.19
C ARG A 308 -13.95 -8.85 -9.19
N THR A 309 -15.17 -9.07 -9.65
CA THR A 309 -16.23 -8.07 -9.62
C THR A 309 -17.36 -8.58 -8.76
N TRP A 310 -17.89 -7.71 -7.91
CA TRP A 310 -18.92 -8.04 -6.94
C TRP A 310 -20.13 -7.13 -7.11
N ASP A 311 -21.32 -7.71 -6.93
CA ASP A 311 -22.56 -6.95 -6.74
C ASP A 311 -22.69 -6.60 -5.26
N ILE A 312 -22.77 -5.31 -4.97
CA ILE A 312 -22.95 -4.77 -3.61
C ILE A 312 -24.32 -4.11 -3.41
N SER A 313 -25.29 -4.34 -4.29
CA SER A 313 -26.65 -3.78 -4.18
C SER A 313 -27.30 -4.06 -2.83
N ASP A 314 -27.00 -5.21 -2.23
CA ASP A 314 -27.12 -5.43 -0.79
C ASP A 314 -25.74 -5.28 -0.13
N ARG A 315 -25.55 -4.16 0.59
CA ARG A 315 -24.25 -3.82 1.14
C ARG A 315 -23.77 -4.83 2.19
N ASN A 316 -24.67 -5.50 2.92
CA ASN A 316 -24.30 -6.51 3.92
C ASN A 316 -24.11 -7.91 3.33
N HIS A 317 -24.39 -8.11 2.04
CA HIS A 317 -24.19 -9.39 1.37
C HIS A 317 -23.57 -9.18 -0.03
N PRO A 318 -22.33 -8.68 -0.12
CA PRO A 318 -21.59 -8.65 -1.38
C PRO A 318 -21.59 -10.02 -2.06
N LYS A 319 -21.94 -10.06 -3.34
CA LYS A 319 -21.96 -11.30 -4.12
C LYS A 319 -20.93 -11.26 -5.22
N LEU A 320 -20.04 -12.25 -5.24
CA LEU A 320 -19.11 -12.43 -6.34
C LEU A 320 -19.90 -12.65 -7.64
N LYS A 321 -19.73 -11.75 -8.60
CA LYS A 321 -20.43 -11.73 -9.88
C LYS A 321 -19.58 -12.32 -10.99
N ALA A 322 -18.30 -11.95 -11.06
CA ALA A 322 -17.39 -12.40 -12.10
C ALA A 322 -15.96 -12.54 -11.57
N VAL A 323 -15.24 -13.50 -12.16
CA VAL A 323 -13.79 -13.65 -12.01
C VAL A 323 -13.19 -13.55 -13.41
N SER A 324 -12.39 -12.50 -13.62
CA SER A 324 -11.70 -12.26 -14.88
C SER A 324 -10.24 -12.68 -14.75
N TYR A 325 -9.73 -13.39 -15.75
CA TYR A 325 -8.31 -13.72 -15.86
C TYR A 325 -7.66 -12.70 -16.78
N LEU A 326 -6.66 -11.98 -16.29
CA LEU A 326 -5.89 -11.06 -17.10
C LEU A 326 -5.12 -11.86 -18.16
N PRO A 327 -5.12 -11.41 -19.43
CA PRO A 327 -4.37 -12.07 -20.47
C PRO A 327 -2.87 -11.83 -20.29
N ASP A 328 -2.07 -12.77 -20.76
CA ASP A 328 -0.64 -12.52 -21.01
C ASP A 328 -0.47 -11.68 -22.27
N GLY A 329 0.57 -10.85 -22.28
CA GLY A 329 0.93 -9.96 -23.38
C GLY A 329 2.07 -10.51 -24.24
N PRO A 330 2.69 -9.65 -25.06
CA PRO A 330 3.70 -10.04 -26.03
C PRO A 330 5.07 -10.41 -25.45
N ARG A 331 5.35 -10.12 -24.18
CA ARG A 331 6.58 -10.47 -23.47
C ARG A 331 6.51 -11.86 -22.84
N ALA A 332 5.33 -12.40 -22.59
CA ALA A 332 5.14 -13.69 -21.95
C ALA A 332 5.98 -14.81 -22.59
N ASP A 333 6.68 -15.55 -21.73
CA ASP A 333 7.43 -16.74 -22.10
C ASP A 333 6.81 -17.98 -21.41
N PRO A 334 6.33 -18.99 -22.16
CA PRO A 334 5.86 -20.23 -21.58
C PRO A 334 6.93 -21.01 -20.79
N ALA A 335 8.22 -20.79 -21.07
CA ALA A 335 9.33 -21.41 -20.37
C ALA A 335 9.73 -20.68 -19.08
N ASP A 336 9.42 -19.38 -18.98
CA ASP A 336 9.72 -18.57 -17.81
C ASP A 336 8.54 -17.65 -17.43
N PRO A 337 7.76 -18.04 -16.40
CA PRO A 337 6.61 -17.27 -15.95
C PRO A 337 6.97 -15.91 -15.34
N LEU A 338 8.26 -15.61 -15.11
CA LEU A 338 8.69 -14.27 -14.67
C LEU A 338 8.40 -13.19 -15.73
N HIS A 339 8.28 -13.57 -17.00
CA HIS A 339 7.97 -12.65 -18.11
C HIS A 339 6.48 -12.47 -18.40
N GLN A 340 5.59 -13.17 -17.67
CA GLN A 340 4.14 -13.07 -17.88
C GLN A 340 3.57 -11.77 -17.33
N GLU A 341 2.93 -10.99 -18.20
CA GLU A 341 2.32 -9.70 -17.87
C GLU A 341 1.11 -9.83 -16.94
N SER A 342 0.43 -10.98 -16.94
CA SER A 342 -0.77 -11.17 -16.11
C SER A 342 -0.49 -11.38 -14.62
N ARG A 343 0.78 -11.56 -14.22
CA ARG A 343 1.10 -12.13 -12.91
C ARG A 343 1.21 -11.13 -11.78
N ALA A 344 0.64 -11.54 -10.64
CA ALA A 344 0.64 -10.81 -9.38
C ALA A 344 -0.15 -9.50 -9.51
N VAL A 345 -1.46 -9.62 -9.74
CA VAL A 345 -2.36 -8.47 -9.81
C VAL A 345 -2.45 -7.83 -8.42
N MET A 346 -1.78 -6.71 -8.23
CA MET A 346 -1.60 -6.12 -6.91
C MET A 346 -2.75 -5.18 -6.59
N GLU A 347 -2.83 -4.08 -7.34
CA GLU A 347 -3.83 -3.04 -7.12
C GLU A 347 -4.82 -2.91 -8.27
N THR A 348 -6.00 -2.40 -7.94
CA THR A 348 -7.04 -2.03 -8.90
C THR A 348 -7.55 -0.62 -8.59
N THR A 349 -7.99 0.08 -9.63
CA THR A 349 -8.67 1.36 -9.51
C THR A 349 -9.85 1.46 -10.46
N VAL A 350 -10.86 2.26 -10.10
CA VAL A 350 -12.03 2.50 -10.95
C VAL A 350 -11.96 3.90 -11.56
N THR A 351 -12.58 4.06 -12.72
CA THR A 351 -13.01 5.39 -13.17
C THR A 351 -14.07 5.94 -12.20
N ASN A 352 -14.20 7.25 -12.09
CA ASN A 352 -14.92 7.95 -11.04
C ASN A 352 -16.14 8.73 -11.55
N LEU A 353 -16.07 9.27 -12.77
CA LEU A 353 -17.10 10.16 -13.29
C LEU A 353 -18.39 9.41 -13.65
N PRO A 354 -19.56 10.07 -13.56
CA PRO A 354 -20.81 9.51 -14.03
C PRO A 354 -20.74 9.10 -15.50
N GLY A 355 -21.20 7.88 -15.81
CA GLY A 355 -21.15 7.33 -17.17
C GLY A 355 -19.87 6.59 -17.50
N HIS A 356 -18.75 6.90 -16.83
CA HIS A 356 -17.55 6.06 -16.88
C HIS A 356 -17.75 4.87 -15.96
N LYS A 357 -17.61 3.66 -16.50
CA LYS A 357 -17.79 2.39 -15.77
C LYS A 357 -16.54 1.52 -15.83
N GLY A 358 -15.42 2.10 -16.28
CA GLY A 358 -14.20 1.36 -16.47
C GLY A 358 -13.44 1.15 -15.17
N ALA A 359 -12.48 0.23 -15.22
CA ALA A 359 -11.51 -0.02 -14.16
C ALA A 359 -10.17 -0.42 -14.75
N PHE A 360 -9.12 -0.14 -13.97
CA PHE A 360 -7.75 -0.54 -14.24
C PHE A 360 -7.28 -1.56 -13.20
N ALA A 361 -6.37 -2.42 -13.62
CA ALA A 361 -5.67 -3.35 -12.74
C ALA A 361 -4.18 -3.33 -13.09
N GLN A 362 -3.33 -3.35 -12.08
CA GLN A 362 -1.89 -3.42 -12.27
C GLN A 362 -1.32 -4.75 -11.81
N THR A 363 -0.22 -5.15 -12.43
CA THR A 363 0.53 -6.34 -12.02
C THR A 363 1.90 -5.94 -11.49
N MET A 364 2.24 -6.41 -10.29
CA MET A 364 3.54 -6.15 -9.65
C MET A 364 4.67 -6.84 -10.40
N GLN A 365 4.55 -8.16 -10.60
CA GLN A 365 5.56 -8.92 -11.33
C GLN A 365 5.43 -8.70 -12.83
N GLY A 366 4.21 -8.67 -13.34
CA GLY A 366 3.98 -8.50 -14.77
C GLY A 366 4.50 -7.17 -15.31
N GLY A 367 4.43 -6.08 -14.53
CA GLY A 367 4.82 -4.74 -15.01
C GLY A 367 3.90 -4.17 -16.08
N ALA A 368 2.62 -4.54 -16.03
CA ALA A 368 1.60 -4.15 -17.00
C ALA A 368 0.37 -3.50 -16.32
N VAL A 369 -0.37 -2.73 -17.11
CA VAL A 369 -1.66 -2.14 -16.75
C VAL A 369 -2.73 -2.67 -17.70
N PHE A 370 -3.83 -3.13 -17.11
CA PHE A 370 -4.98 -3.68 -17.80
C PHE A 370 -6.20 -2.79 -17.61
N TYR A 371 -7.08 -2.74 -18.61
CA TYR A 371 -8.30 -1.96 -18.57
C TYR A 371 -9.52 -2.78 -19.01
N THR A 372 -10.65 -2.53 -18.36
CA THR A 372 -12.00 -2.90 -18.83
C THR A 372 -12.85 -1.63 -18.87
N PRO A 373 -13.67 -1.41 -19.92
CA PRO A 373 -14.50 -0.21 -20.02
C PRO A 373 -15.79 -0.28 -19.20
N ASP A 374 -16.22 -1.47 -18.77
CA ASP A 374 -17.45 -1.67 -18.03
C ASP A 374 -17.36 -2.81 -17.01
N ILE A 375 -17.20 -2.45 -15.73
CA ILE A 375 -17.26 -3.39 -14.60
C ILE A 375 -18.67 -3.90 -14.32
N THR A 376 -19.71 -3.26 -14.87
CA THR A 376 -21.10 -3.71 -14.74
C THR A 376 -21.47 -4.79 -15.76
N ALA A 377 -20.60 -5.10 -16.71
CA ALA A 377 -20.78 -6.23 -17.63
C ALA A 377 -20.90 -7.57 -16.86
N ALA A 378 -21.60 -8.54 -17.45
CA ALA A 378 -21.68 -9.90 -16.88
C ALA A 378 -20.31 -10.60 -16.90
N GLU A 379 -19.53 -10.35 -17.96
CA GLU A 379 -18.15 -10.83 -18.13
C GLU A 379 -17.28 -9.63 -18.51
N PRO A 380 -16.75 -8.85 -17.54
CA PRO A 380 -15.83 -7.76 -17.84
C PRO A 380 -14.63 -8.26 -18.65
N ARG A 381 -14.32 -7.59 -19.76
CA ARG A 381 -13.23 -7.97 -20.66
C ARG A 381 -12.04 -7.07 -20.38
N TRP A 382 -10.96 -7.68 -19.91
CA TRP A 382 -9.72 -6.99 -19.58
C TRP A 382 -8.71 -7.13 -20.72
N ARG A 383 -8.01 -6.04 -21.02
CA ARG A 383 -6.93 -6.00 -22.01
C ARG A 383 -5.75 -5.21 -21.47
N GLN A 384 -4.53 -5.63 -21.79
CA GLN A 384 -3.35 -4.83 -21.50
C GLN A 384 -3.38 -3.56 -22.36
N VAL A 385 -3.27 -2.39 -21.72
CA VAL A 385 -3.29 -1.08 -22.38
C VAL A 385 -2.02 -0.27 -22.16
N PHE A 386 -1.16 -0.69 -21.23
CA PHE A 386 0.14 -0.07 -21.00
C PHE A 386 1.12 -1.08 -20.40
N ASP A 387 2.41 -0.82 -20.62
CA ASP A 387 3.52 -1.62 -20.09
C ASP A 387 4.60 -0.70 -19.52
N ASP A 388 5.18 -1.08 -18.39
CA ASP A 388 6.20 -0.32 -17.68
C ASP A 388 7.47 -0.11 -18.47
N GLY A 389 7.74 -0.97 -19.45
CA GLY A 389 8.84 -0.81 -20.40
C GLY A 389 8.81 0.54 -21.10
N THR A 390 7.61 1.08 -21.33
CA THR A 390 7.40 2.39 -21.96
C THR A 390 7.82 3.54 -21.04
N ALA A 391 7.55 3.43 -19.72
CA ALA A 391 7.85 4.47 -18.74
C ALA A 391 9.29 4.41 -18.20
N ALA A 392 9.93 3.23 -18.22
CA ALA A 392 11.20 2.99 -17.55
C ALA A 392 12.33 3.98 -17.92
N PRO A 393 12.52 4.39 -19.20
CA PRO A 393 13.53 5.37 -19.56
C PRO A 393 13.26 6.79 -19.04
N GLY A 394 12.03 7.08 -18.60
CA GLY A 394 11.66 8.33 -17.95
C GLY A 394 12.23 8.47 -16.53
N PHE A 395 12.61 7.36 -15.89
CA PHE A 395 13.28 7.36 -14.59
C PHE A 395 14.79 7.45 -14.70
N ASP A 396 15.36 6.65 -15.60
CA ASP A 396 16.78 6.61 -15.90
C ASP A 396 16.96 6.18 -17.34
N ALA A 397 17.73 6.94 -18.12
CA ALA A 397 18.01 6.61 -19.52
C ALA A 397 18.78 5.29 -19.67
N ALA A 398 19.41 4.78 -18.61
CA ALA A 398 20.08 3.49 -18.57
C ALA A 398 19.13 2.30 -18.36
N ASN A 399 17.88 2.54 -17.94
CA ASN A 399 16.90 1.46 -17.80
C ASN A 399 16.62 0.81 -19.16
N ASP A 400 16.50 -0.52 -19.17
CA ASP A 400 15.91 -1.22 -20.31
C ASP A 400 14.40 -0.98 -20.41
N ARG A 401 13.82 -1.46 -21.50
CA ARG A 401 12.40 -1.32 -21.83
C ARG A 401 11.59 -2.62 -21.61
N ASN A 402 12.08 -3.58 -20.82
CA ASN A 402 11.37 -4.86 -20.63
C ASN A 402 10.09 -4.67 -19.80
N GLY A 403 10.08 -3.78 -18.80
CA GLY A 403 8.92 -3.55 -17.94
C GLY A 403 8.60 -4.67 -16.94
N GLY A 404 8.89 -5.92 -17.27
CA GLY A 404 8.71 -7.07 -16.38
C GLY A 404 9.51 -6.93 -15.09
N SER A 405 8.90 -7.39 -14.00
CA SER A 405 9.40 -7.29 -12.62
C SER A 405 9.77 -5.87 -12.20
N SER A 406 9.05 -4.86 -12.72
CA SER A 406 9.13 -3.46 -12.26
C SER A 406 8.60 -3.25 -10.84
N ASN A 407 7.89 -4.24 -10.28
CA ASN A 407 7.39 -4.27 -8.91
C ASN A 407 6.45 -3.09 -8.58
N GLY A 408 5.47 -2.84 -9.45
CA GLY A 408 4.42 -1.84 -9.22
C GLY A 408 3.56 -2.17 -8.01
N GLY A 409 3.47 -1.22 -7.07
CA GLY A 409 2.81 -1.40 -5.78
C GLY A 409 1.57 -0.55 -5.56
N TRP A 410 1.42 0.57 -6.29
CA TRP A 410 0.23 1.41 -6.21
C TRP A 410 -0.22 1.95 -7.57
N ILE A 411 -1.53 1.94 -7.81
CA ILE A 411 -2.18 2.55 -8.98
C ILE A 411 -3.45 3.27 -8.55
N GLN A 412 -3.69 4.47 -9.09
CA GLN A 412 -4.90 5.22 -8.77
C GLN A 412 -5.34 6.14 -9.90
N THR A 413 -6.64 6.09 -10.23
CA THR A 413 -7.25 6.99 -11.21
C THR A 413 -7.48 8.35 -10.57
N SER A 414 -7.19 9.43 -11.29
CA SER A 414 -7.52 10.78 -10.83
C SER A 414 -9.04 10.92 -10.67
N PRO A 415 -9.54 11.72 -9.71
CA PRO A 415 -10.98 11.85 -9.52
C PRO A 415 -11.74 12.37 -10.75
N ASP A 416 -11.07 13.11 -11.64
CA ASP A 416 -11.60 13.59 -12.92
C ASP A 416 -11.38 12.63 -14.12
N ASP A 417 -10.92 11.41 -13.88
CA ASP A 417 -10.64 10.35 -14.87
C ASP A 417 -9.70 10.73 -16.02
N ARG A 418 -8.86 11.74 -15.80
CA ARG A 418 -7.90 12.20 -16.80
C ARG A 418 -6.55 11.50 -16.70
N PHE A 419 -6.13 11.19 -15.49
CA PHE A 419 -4.81 10.62 -15.21
C PHE A 419 -4.89 9.29 -14.48
N LEU A 420 -3.88 8.46 -14.71
CA LEU A 420 -3.62 7.25 -13.94
C LEU A 420 -2.24 7.40 -13.29
N TYR A 421 -2.21 7.45 -11.97
CA TYR A 421 -1.00 7.57 -11.17
C TYR A 421 -0.45 6.19 -10.84
N ARG A 422 0.88 6.04 -10.86
CA ARG A 422 1.51 4.75 -10.56
C ARG A 422 2.86 4.88 -9.86
N ALA A 423 3.06 4.04 -8.85
CA ALA A 423 4.32 3.89 -8.11
C ALA A 423 4.96 2.53 -8.42
N ILE A 424 6.24 2.54 -8.78
CA ILE A 424 7.03 1.32 -9.03
C ILE A 424 8.35 1.35 -8.29
N GLN A 425 8.74 0.22 -7.70
CA GLN A 425 10.06 0.08 -7.06
C GLN A 425 11.18 -0.02 -8.10
N GLY A 426 10.87 -0.50 -9.30
CA GLY A 426 11.86 -0.94 -10.27
C GLY A 426 12.28 -2.39 -10.03
N ARG A 427 13.23 -2.87 -10.83
CA ARG A 427 13.69 -4.26 -10.80
C ARG A 427 15.02 -4.37 -10.05
N GLN A 428 15.12 -5.34 -9.15
CA GLN A 428 16.37 -5.64 -8.45
C GLN A 428 17.40 -6.25 -9.42
N PRO A 429 18.70 -5.98 -9.26
CA PRO A 429 19.73 -6.66 -10.04
C PRO A 429 19.65 -8.18 -9.87
N GLY A 430 19.94 -8.93 -10.92
CA GLY A 430 19.88 -10.39 -10.90
C GLY A 430 18.50 -11.01 -11.15
N THR A 431 17.43 -10.21 -11.27
CA THR A 431 16.04 -10.72 -11.36
C THR A 431 15.82 -11.62 -12.57
N PHE A 432 16.29 -11.22 -13.75
CA PHE A 432 16.24 -12.04 -14.97
C PHE A 432 17.51 -12.86 -15.23
N GLY A 433 18.35 -13.04 -14.20
CA GLY A 433 19.59 -13.79 -14.27
C GLY A 433 20.81 -12.95 -13.85
N PRO A 434 22.00 -13.57 -13.70
CA PRO A 434 23.16 -12.94 -13.05
C PRO A 434 23.65 -11.62 -13.67
N ASP A 435 23.36 -11.39 -14.95
CA ASP A 435 23.79 -10.21 -15.70
C ASP A 435 22.71 -9.11 -15.77
N ASP A 436 21.53 -9.30 -15.16
CA ASP A 436 20.47 -8.28 -15.13
C ASP A 436 20.89 -7.12 -14.22
N PRO A 437 21.10 -5.89 -14.76
CA PRO A 437 21.51 -4.75 -13.95
C PRO A 437 20.37 -4.21 -13.07
N GLY A 438 19.13 -4.66 -13.28
CA GLY A 438 17.94 -4.10 -12.66
C GLY A 438 17.53 -2.77 -13.28
N THR A 439 16.50 -2.13 -12.72
CA THR A 439 15.97 -0.85 -13.19
C THR A 439 15.62 0.07 -12.03
N THR A 440 15.89 1.37 -12.21
CA THR A 440 15.44 2.43 -11.29
C THR A 440 13.93 2.61 -11.41
N GLY A 441 13.24 2.67 -10.28
CA GLY A 441 11.80 2.96 -10.19
C GLY A 441 11.47 4.42 -9.88
N GLY A 442 10.20 4.68 -9.59
CA GLY A 442 9.72 6.03 -9.33
C GLY A 442 8.20 6.14 -9.46
N VAL A 443 7.75 7.37 -9.71
CA VAL A 443 6.34 7.68 -9.96
C VAL A 443 6.16 8.13 -11.40
N TYR A 444 5.19 7.54 -12.09
CA TYR A 444 4.77 8.01 -13.40
C TYR A 444 3.27 8.26 -13.46
N VAL A 445 2.87 9.07 -14.44
CA VAL A 445 1.49 9.46 -14.70
C VAL A 445 1.16 9.20 -16.15
N LEU A 446 0.05 8.52 -16.40
CA LEU A 446 -0.50 8.33 -17.74
C LEU A 446 -1.67 9.27 -17.96
N ASP A 447 -1.74 9.91 -19.12
CA ASP A 447 -2.98 10.49 -19.64
C ASP A 447 -3.83 9.35 -20.19
N ILE A 448 -5.01 9.15 -19.60
CA ILE A 448 -5.98 8.10 -19.94
C ILE A 448 -7.25 8.65 -20.58
N SER A 449 -7.36 9.97 -20.80
CA SER A 449 -8.61 10.59 -21.22
C SER A 449 -9.15 9.98 -22.51
N LYS A 450 -8.30 9.77 -23.52
CA LYS A 450 -8.74 9.18 -24.79
C LYS A 450 -9.26 7.76 -24.65
N LEU A 451 -8.61 6.95 -23.81
CA LEU A 451 -9.02 5.57 -23.54
C LEU A 451 -10.39 5.55 -22.88
N VAL A 452 -10.58 6.39 -21.84
CA VAL A 452 -11.82 6.46 -21.07
C VAL A 452 -12.95 7.04 -21.92
N GLU A 453 -12.69 8.09 -22.71
CA GLU A 453 -13.65 8.71 -23.63
C GLU A 453 -14.12 7.76 -24.73
N ALA A 454 -13.26 6.84 -25.19
CA ALA A 454 -13.65 5.82 -26.17
C ALA A 454 -14.67 4.81 -25.61
N GLY A 455 -14.78 4.69 -24.27
CA GLY A 455 -15.73 3.80 -23.62
C GLY A 455 -15.61 2.36 -24.11
N THR A 456 -16.73 1.75 -24.51
CA THR A 456 -16.73 0.37 -25.03
C THR A 456 -16.16 0.23 -26.45
N ASP A 457 -15.95 1.35 -27.16
CA ASP A 457 -15.43 1.36 -28.53
C ASP A 457 -13.90 1.50 -28.58
N TYR A 458 -13.23 1.46 -27.43
CA TYR A 458 -11.77 1.53 -27.33
C TYR A 458 -11.09 0.42 -28.16
N GLN A 459 -9.96 0.76 -28.77
CA GLN A 459 -9.16 -0.13 -29.62
C GLN A 459 -7.84 -0.50 -28.95
N CYS A 460 -7.30 0.36 -28.08
CA CYS A 460 -5.99 0.17 -27.47
C CYS A 460 -5.72 -1.27 -27.03
N SER A 461 -4.57 -1.79 -27.46
CA SER A 461 -4.04 -3.09 -27.08
C SER A 461 -2.52 -3.03 -27.06
N ILE A 462 -1.89 -3.65 -26.07
CA ILE A 462 -0.46 -3.96 -26.16
C ILE A 462 -0.33 -5.40 -26.65
N ASP A 463 -0.06 -5.58 -27.95
CA ASP A 463 -0.02 -6.91 -28.58
C ASP A 463 1.31 -7.23 -29.29
N THR A 464 2.23 -6.25 -29.34
CA THR A 464 3.61 -6.47 -29.80
C THR A 464 4.65 -6.10 -28.73
N LYS A 465 5.82 -6.73 -28.79
CA LYS A 465 6.96 -6.35 -27.92
C LYS A 465 7.35 -4.89 -28.12
N GLN A 466 7.22 -4.38 -29.34
CA GLN A 466 7.49 -2.99 -29.66
C GLN A 466 6.56 -2.04 -28.90
N GLU A 467 5.28 -2.38 -28.78
CA GLU A 467 4.31 -1.59 -28.00
C GLU A 467 4.56 -1.69 -26.49
N ALA A 468 4.97 -2.86 -26.00
CA ALA A 468 5.38 -2.98 -24.59
C ALA A 468 6.59 -2.05 -24.28
N GLU A 469 7.55 -1.96 -25.21
CA GLU A 469 8.76 -1.15 -25.05
C GLU A 469 8.54 0.35 -25.31
N HIS A 470 7.56 0.74 -26.14
CA HIS A 470 7.45 2.09 -26.68
C HIS A 470 6.07 2.75 -26.58
N GLY A 471 5.06 2.03 -26.07
CA GLY A 471 3.67 2.46 -25.97
C GLY A 471 2.82 1.89 -27.10
N GLY A 472 1.51 1.75 -26.83
CA GLY A 472 0.55 1.19 -27.79
C GLY A 472 0.42 2.03 -29.07
N ALA A 473 0.14 1.36 -30.19
CA ALA A 473 0.05 2.00 -31.50
C ALA A 473 -1.29 2.72 -31.73
N GLU A 474 -2.36 2.32 -31.03
CA GLU A 474 -3.68 2.92 -31.21
C GLU A 474 -3.77 4.33 -30.60
N ALA A 475 -4.59 5.18 -31.24
CA ALA A 475 -4.69 6.59 -30.90
C ALA A 475 -5.31 6.87 -29.52
N ASP A 476 -6.03 5.90 -28.97
CA ASP A 476 -6.69 5.93 -27.67
C ASP A 476 -5.86 5.26 -26.57
N CYS A 477 -4.66 4.74 -26.88
CA CYS A 477 -3.81 4.19 -25.83
C CYS A 477 -3.34 5.25 -24.83
N PRO A 478 -3.22 4.88 -23.54
CA PRO A 478 -2.63 5.74 -22.52
C PRO A 478 -1.26 6.25 -22.95
N THR A 479 -0.98 7.52 -22.66
CA THR A 479 0.32 8.14 -22.98
C THR A 479 1.01 8.61 -21.72
N LEU A 480 2.34 8.50 -21.68
CA LEU A 480 3.14 8.97 -20.55
C LEU A 480 3.10 10.50 -20.47
N ALA A 481 2.45 11.03 -19.44
CA ALA A 481 2.36 12.48 -19.18
C ALA A 481 3.58 13.00 -18.40
N GLY A 482 4.11 12.17 -17.48
CA GLY A 482 5.30 12.48 -16.70
C GLY A 482 5.85 11.27 -15.97
N ALA A 483 7.14 11.31 -15.67
CA ALA A 483 7.83 10.34 -14.83
C ALA A 483 8.91 11.05 -13.99
N THR A 484 9.05 10.66 -12.73
CA THR A 484 10.13 11.15 -11.86
C THR A 484 10.69 9.98 -11.05
N PRO A 485 12.04 9.80 -11.02
CA PRO A 485 12.62 8.75 -10.20
C PRO A 485 12.50 9.11 -8.71
N ILE A 486 12.33 8.08 -7.89
CA ILE A 486 12.68 8.13 -6.47
C ILE A 486 13.97 7.32 -6.35
N ASN A 487 14.94 7.83 -5.59
CA ASN A 487 16.28 7.22 -5.50
C ASN A 487 16.95 7.03 -6.88
N PRO A 488 17.20 8.11 -7.64
CA PRO A 488 17.72 8.02 -9.01
C PRO A 488 19.04 7.22 -9.08
N GLY A 489 19.12 6.33 -10.07
CA GLY A 489 20.29 5.48 -10.32
C GLY A 489 20.45 4.30 -9.36
N LYS A 490 19.45 4.02 -8.51
CA LYS A 490 19.43 2.86 -7.61
C LYS A 490 18.38 1.86 -8.08
N PRO A 491 18.77 0.74 -8.71
CA PRO A 491 17.85 -0.30 -9.12
C PRO A 491 16.99 -0.83 -7.96
N GLY A 492 15.70 -1.02 -8.22
CA GLY A 492 14.75 -1.60 -7.25
C GLY A 492 14.48 -0.77 -5.98
N ALA A 493 14.88 0.52 -5.96
CA ALA A 493 14.76 1.40 -4.79
C ALA A 493 13.71 2.52 -4.96
N GLY A 494 12.80 2.40 -5.92
CA GLY A 494 11.64 3.28 -6.08
C GLY A 494 10.55 3.02 -5.04
N PRO A 495 9.44 3.78 -5.06
CA PRO A 495 8.37 3.62 -4.08
C PRO A 495 7.54 2.37 -4.35
N HIS A 496 6.96 1.83 -3.28
CA HIS A 496 5.99 0.75 -3.35
C HIS A 496 4.56 1.30 -3.30
N TRP A 497 4.26 2.17 -2.33
CA TRP A 497 2.93 2.71 -2.10
C TRP A 497 2.81 4.18 -2.51
N GLY A 498 1.58 4.68 -2.56
CA GLY A 498 1.30 6.10 -2.72
C GLY A 498 -0.10 6.52 -2.28
N ALA A 499 -0.30 7.83 -2.24
CA ALA A 499 -1.59 8.47 -2.05
C ALA A 499 -1.64 9.79 -2.81
N TYR A 500 -2.79 10.15 -3.36
CA TYR A 500 -2.98 11.48 -3.93
C TYR A 500 -3.54 12.44 -2.88
N ASP A 501 -3.13 13.69 -3.00
CA ASP A 501 -3.67 14.80 -2.23
C ASP A 501 -5.01 15.26 -2.84
N ASN A 502 -6.10 14.98 -2.13
CA ASN A 502 -7.44 15.38 -2.52
C ASN A 502 -7.86 16.73 -1.94
N PHE A 503 -6.96 17.52 -1.37
CA PHE A 503 -7.29 18.80 -0.75
C PHE A 503 -6.66 20.01 -1.47
N VAL A 504 -7.31 21.15 -1.32
CA VAL A 504 -6.78 22.46 -1.70
C VAL A 504 -7.21 23.49 -0.67
N LEU A 505 -6.28 24.36 -0.28
CA LEU A 505 -6.58 25.50 0.58
C LEU A 505 -7.21 26.62 -0.27
N ASP A 506 -8.44 27.01 0.07
CA ASP A 506 -9.21 28.04 -0.62
C ASP A 506 -8.91 29.45 -0.06
N ASP A 507 -9.34 30.50 -0.77
CA ASP A 507 -9.10 31.91 -0.42
C ASP A 507 -9.73 32.32 0.92
N ASP A 508 -10.76 31.59 1.38
CA ASP A 508 -11.39 31.78 2.69
C ASP A 508 -10.59 31.15 3.84
N GLY A 509 -9.46 30.52 3.52
CA GLY A 509 -8.54 29.91 4.46
C GLY A 509 -8.99 28.56 5.01
N TYR A 510 -9.96 27.89 4.36
CA TYR A 510 -10.38 26.50 4.63
C TYR A 510 -9.95 25.55 3.52
N TYR A 511 -9.73 24.28 3.87
CA TYR A 511 -9.52 23.24 2.87
C TYR A 511 -10.84 22.83 2.21
N ARG A 512 -10.74 22.36 0.98
CA ARG A 512 -11.82 21.75 0.19
C ARG A 512 -11.30 20.55 -0.56
N GLU A 513 -12.18 19.59 -0.80
CA GLU A 513 -11.85 18.48 -1.68
C GLU A 513 -11.74 18.96 -3.14
N THR A 514 -10.71 18.49 -3.84
CA THR A 514 -10.46 18.78 -5.25
C THR A 514 -10.54 17.50 -6.09
N GLN A 515 -11.02 17.65 -7.32
CA GLN A 515 -10.98 16.56 -8.31
C GLN A 515 -9.66 16.55 -9.10
N GLN A 516 -8.79 17.54 -8.88
CA GLN A 516 -7.53 17.72 -9.57
C GLN A 516 -6.39 17.76 -8.54
N PRO A 517 -5.92 16.60 -8.07
CA PRO A 517 -4.76 16.51 -7.19
C PRO A 517 -3.56 17.25 -7.74
N GLN A 518 -2.78 17.88 -6.85
CA GLN A 518 -1.56 18.61 -7.21
C GLN A 518 -0.31 18.00 -6.60
N ARG A 519 -0.47 16.97 -5.76
CA ARG A 519 0.61 16.28 -5.09
C ARG A 519 0.26 14.82 -4.89
N LEU A 520 1.29 14.00 -4.86
CA LEU A 520 1.24 12.60 -4.48
C LEU A 520 2.21 12.42 -3.30
N ALA A 521 1.85 11.66 -2.29
CA ALA A 521 2.79 11.09 -1.34
C ALA A 521 3.16 9.69 -1.80
N VAL A 522 4.41 9.29 -1.59
CA VAL A 522 4.87 7.93 -1.87
C VAL A 522 5.83 7.45 -0.80
N SER A 523 5.75 6.16 -0.47
CA SER A 523 6.63 5.50 0.49
C SER A 523 7.33 4.30 -0.13
N ASN A 524 8.55 4.06 0.33
CA ASN A 524 9.37 2.95 -0.12
C ASN A 524 9.55 1.93 1.00
N TYR A 525 8.61 1.00 1.03
CA TYR A 525 8.59 -0.21 1.83
C TYR A 525 7.55 -1.16 1.24
N PHE A 526 7.86 -2.46 1.14
CA PHE A 526 6.90 -3.46 0.65
C PHE A 526 6.30 -4.28 1.80
N VAL A 527 6.98 -5.33 2.23
CA VAL A 527 6.50 -6.12 3.37
C VAL A 527 7.68 -6.85 3.94
N ALA A 528 7.76 -6.88 5.27
CA ALA A 528 8.76 -7.66 5.97
C ALA A 528 8.70 -9.09 5.49
N ARG A 529 9.83 -9.80 5.58
CA ARG A 529 9.95 -11.23 5.24
C ARG A 529 9.85 -11.54 3.73
N SER A 530 9.47 -10.60 2.86
CA SER A 530 9.56 -10.82 1.40
C SER A 530 11.01 -10.85 0.90
N GLY A 531 11.90 -10.16 1.61
CA GLY A 531 13.28 -9.88 1.19
C GLY A 531 13.40 -8.80 0.12
N LEU A 532 12.29 -8.10 -0.19
CA LEU A 532 12.31 -6.79 -0.82
C LEU A 532 12.14 -5.76 0.28
N ASP A 533 13.16 -4.94 0.47
CA ASP A 533 13.18 -3.88 1.46
C ASP A 533 13.36 -2.52 0.78
N GLY A 534 12.86 -1.47 1.42
CA GLY A 534 12.92 -0.11 0.91
C GLY A 534 13.95 0.75 1.64
N ASP A 535 14.03 2.03 1.29
CA ASP A 535 14.83 3.01 2.05
C ASP A 535 14.06 3.68 3.19
N HIS A 536 12.81 3.26 3.42
CA HIS A 536 11.90 3.72 4.47
C HIS A 536 11.73 5.24 4.48
N LYS A 537 11.70 5.85 3.29
CA LYS A 537 11.40 7.27 3.12
C LYS A 537 9.98 7.48 2.63
N VAL A 538 9.41 8.58 3.10
CA VAL A 538 8.17 9.15 2.56
C VAL A 538 8.52 10.44 1.81
N ASN A 539 8.19 10.49 0.52
CA ASN A 539 8.44 11.63 -0.35
C ASN A 539 7.12 12.24 -0.82
N ILE A 540 7.14 13.55 -1.09
CA ILE A 540 6.09 14.23 -1.84
C ILE A 540 6.55 14.40 -3.29
N VAL A 541 5.65 14.14 -4.23
CA VAL A 541 5.81 14.39 -5.66
C VAL A 541 4.80 15.46 -6.06
N LYS A 542 5.28 16.57 -6.62
CA LYS A 542 4.45 17.61 -7.22
C LYS A 542 3.85 17.08 -8.52
N LEU A 543 2.56 17.32 -8.71
CA LEU A 543 1.80 16.94 -9.90
C LEU A 543 1.28 18.20 -10.60
N GLY A 544 1.75 18.42 -11.83
CA GLY A 544 1.29 19.49 -12.70
C GLY A 544 -0.06 19.20 -13.32
N ARG A 545 -0.78 20.25 -13.74
CA ARG A 545 -2.06 20.13 -14.46
C ARG A 545 -1.94 19.40 -15.80
N ASP A 546 -0.74 19.27 -16.34
CA ASP A 546 -0.42 18.52 -17.56
C ASP A 546 0.04 17.08 -17.26
N GLY A 547 0.00 16.64 -16.00
CA GLY A 547 0.42 15.31 -15.56
C GLY A 547 1.92 15.18 -15.35
N LYS A 548 2.71 16.25 -15.55
CA LYS A 548 4.14 16.21 -15.24
C LYS A 548 4.35 16.10 -13.74
N VAL A 549 5.34 15.29 -13.37
CA VAL A 549 5.69 15.02 -11.98
C VAL A 549 7.13 15.37 -11.68
N ALA A 550 7.39 15.82 -10.45
CA ALA A 550 8.73 16.05 -9.93
C ALA A 550 8.74 15.88 -8.40
N VAL A 551 9.80 15.31 -7.85
CA VAL A 551 9.98 15.22 -6.39
C VAL A 551 9.98 16.63 -5.77
N ASP A 552 9.25 16.81 -4.68
CA ASP A 552 9.26 18.05 -3.90
C ASP A 552 10.53 18.13 -3.05
N ASP A 553 11.49 18.92 -3.51
CA ASP A 553 12.75 19.17 -2.81
C ASP A 553 12.62 20.08 -1.57
N THR A 554 11.41 20.58 -1.26
CA THR A 554 11.14 21.39 -0.06
C THR A 554 10.55 20.59 1.09
N PHE A 555 10.02 19.40 0.83
CA PHE A 555 9.57 18.47 1.87
C PHE A 555 10.78 17.71 2.41
N ARG A 556 11.23 18.05 3.62
CA ARG A 556 12.50 17.59 4.17
C ARG A 556 12.35 17.06 5.58
N ASP A 557 13.09 15.99 5.86
CA ASP A 557 13.21 15.41 7.19
C ASP A 557 13.81 16.42 8.18
N GLU A 558 13.19 16.52 9.35
CA GLU A 558 13.54 17.49 10.40
C GLU A 558 14.91 17.25 11.03
N VAL A 559 15.41 16.01 10.98
CA VAL A 559 16.67 15.61 11.64
C VAL A 559 17.84 15.70 10.66
N THR A 560 17.66 15.15 9.46
CA THR A 560 18.72 15.00 8.47
C THR A 560 18.77 16.16 7.46
N GLY A 561 17.66 16.87 7.27
CA GLY A 561 17.50 17.89 6.23
C GLY A 561 17.47 17.34 4.81
N GLU A 562 17.48 16.01 4.64
CA GLU A 562 17.36 15.35 3.35
C GLU A 562 15.93 15.46 2.79
N VAL A 563 15.78 15.29 1.47
CA VAL A 563 14.46 15.28 0.83
C VAL A 563 13.70 14.02 1.21
N GLY A 564 12.43 14.20 1.60
CA GLY A 564 11.58 13.17 2.18
C GLY A 564 11.84 12.96 3.68
N VAL A 565 10.83 12.46 4.38
CA VAL A 565 10.92 12.11 5.81
C VAL A 565 11.51 10.72 5.95
N ASN A 566 12.57 10.59 6.74
CA ASN A 566 13.30 9.33 6.90
C ASN A 566 12.83 8.58 8.15
N PHE A 567 12.32 7.36 7.96
CA PHE A 567 11.89 6.51 9.06
C PHE A 567 13.03 5.64 9.61
N ASN A 568 14.20 5.60 8.96
CA ASN A 568 15.42 5.01 9.51
C ASN A 568 16.09 5.95 10.52
N ARG A 569 15.47 6.13 11.69
CA ARG A 569 15.91 7.04 12.75
C ARG A 569 16.11 6.32 14.08
N LYS A 570 16.92 6.89 14.98
CA LYS A 570 17.17 6.29 16.30
C LYS A 570 16.08 6.59 17.33
N THR A 571 15.41 7.72 17.17
CA THR A 571 14.53 8.28 18.19
C THR A 571 13.27 8.83 17.55
N TRP A 572 12.14 8.51 18.16
CA TRP A 572 10.81 9.02 17.83
C TRP A 572 10.25 9.81 19.02
N PRO A 573 9.18 10.60 18.81
CA PRO A 573 8.45 11.23 19.92
C PRO A 573 8.00 10.23 21.00
N HIS A 574 7.75 8.97 20.61
CA HIS A 574 7.36 7.90 21.52
C HIS A 574 8.52 7.12 22.17
N GLY A 575 9.78 7.43 21.84
CA GLY A 575 10.95 6.81 22.47
C GLY A 575 12.04 6.36 21.49
N GLN A 576 13.05 5.67 22.02
CA GLN A 576 14.21 5.18 21.27
C GLN A 576 13.97 3.76 20.75
N PHE A 577 12.98 3.59 19.88
CA PHE A 577 12.65 2.28 19.31
C PHE A 577 13.44 1.94 18.03
N GLY A 578 14.03 2.93 17.37
CA GLY A 578 14.86 2.71 16.19
C GLY A 578 14.09 2.90 14.90
N ASN A 579 14.53 2.18 13.86
CA ASN A 579 14.00 2.35 12.51
C ASN A 579 12.54 1.92 12.44
N ALA A 580 11.76 2.58 11.61
CA ALA A 580 10.39 2.20 11.30
C ALA A 580 10.19 2.07 9.79
N LYS A 581 9.10 1.42 9.41
CA LYS A 581 8.82 0.98 8.03
C LYS A 581 7.47 1.56 7.61
N PRO A 582 7.46 2.69 6.86
CA PRO A 582 6.23 3.36 6.44
C PRO A 582 5.61 2.64 5.26
N HIS A 583 4.39 2.12 5.40
CA HIS A 583 3.75 1.35 4.32
C HIS A 583 2.63 2.09 3.61
N SER A 584 1.73 2.72 4.36
CA SER A 584 0.56 3.38 3.79
C SER A 584 0.40 4.78 4.34
N GLU A 585 -0.01 5.71 3.49
CA GLU A 585 -0.16 7.10 3.85
C GLU A 585 -1.46 7.72 3.31
N LEU A 586 -1.95 8.75 4.00
CA LEU A 586 -3.17 9.48 3.67
C LEU A 586 -2.97 10.97 3.93
N PHE A 587 -3.40 11.81 2.99
CA PHE A 587 -3.62 13.24 3.26
C PHE A 587 -4.91 13.40 4.07
N VAL A 588 -4.84 14.16 5.17
CA VAL A 588 -5.96 14.33 6.10
C VAL A 588 -5.96 15.76 6.64
N VAL A 589 -7.15 16.32 6.80
CA VAL A 589 -7.37 17.64 7.40
C VAL A 589 -8.28 17.47 8.62
N ALA A 590 -8.09 18.28 9.66
CA ALA A 590 -9.02 18.28 10.79
C ALA A 590 -10.44 18.65 10.33
N ASP A 591 -11.47 18.07 10.94
CA ASP A 591 -12.86 18.30 10.51
C ASP A 591 -13.29 19.77 10.59
N GLU A 592 -12.73 20.52 11.54
CA GLU A 592 -12.98 21.96 11.68
C GLU A 592 -12.31 22.82 10.60
N ASP A 593 -11.31 22.26 9.91
CA ASP A 593 -10.48 22.93 8.91
C ASP A 593 -10.93 22.66 7.47
N LEU A 594 -11.85 21.70 7.27
CA LEU A 594 -12.38 21.28 5.98
C LEU A 594 -13.84 21.74 5.80
N LYS A 595 -14.15 22.37 4.66
CA LYS A 595 -15.52 22.71 4.25
C LYS A 595 -15.95 21.85 3.06
N GLY A 596 -17.20 21.37 3.15
CA GLY A 596 -17.89 20.72 2.04
C GLY A 596 -18.31 21.69 0.93
#